data_AF-V2X1S5-F1
#
_entry.id   AF-V2X1S5-F1
#
_cell.length_a   1.000
_cell.length_b   1.000
_cell.length_c   1.000
_cell.angle_alpha   90.00
_cell.angle_beta   90.00
_cell.angle_gamma   90.00
#
_symmetry.space_group_name_H-M   'P 1'
#
loop_
_entity.id
_entity.type
_entity.pdbx_description
1 polymer ?
#
loop_
_entity_poly.entity_id
_entity_poly.type
_entity_poly.pdbx_seq_one_letter_code
_entity_poly.pdbx_strand_id
1 'polypeptide(L)'
;MARTSKSPTRIEAMKQADNQEPGRLILMKPSSSKYQEIQTLFHQGWKHPEKFTPKIKAIFLIAYPHERLEPYRKYRRNICPRSKVEHANRSEGGSNEQFLFHGTARSCSLGDDKTCVLLCSRADCYLCCIIAKSYDVKKCGTRHKFRRFGAGIYTTACSSKADDYFHSWLQGFKCRVTLVNRVVVGKACRRRYNATELTKPPPGYHSVVGVPGADLNYEETVIYDDDAIHPAFLIAYTDSAESQPQSRAAALLSTLFKTPVAS
;
A
#
# COMPACT_ATOMS: atom_id res chain seq x y z
N MET A 1 -3.34 -40.07 -29.57
CA MET A 1 -2.09 -39.32 -29.80
C MET A 1 -1.81 -38.43 -28.60
N ALA A 2 -0.96 -38.88 -27.68
CA ALA A 2 -0.63 -38.14 -26.47
C ALA A 2 0.39 -37.04 -26.79
N ARG A 3 0.02 -35.77 -26.55
CA ARG A 3 0.97 -34.65 -26.61
C ARG A 3 1.87 -34.72 -25.38
N THR A 4 3.10 -35.14 -25.56
CA THR A 4 4.14 -35.04 -24.51
C THR A 4 4.48 -33.56 -24.30
N SER A 5 4.05 -32.99 -23.17
CA SER A 5 4.54 -31.70 -22.71
C SER A 5 6.01 -31.86 -22.30
N LYS A 6 6.94 -31.28 -23.06
CA LYS A 6 8.35 -31.26 -22.66
C LYS A 6 8.51 -30.33 -21.45
N SER A 7 9.11 -30.87 -20.40
CA SER A 7 9.53 -30.11 -19.22
C SER A 7 10.55 -29.04 -19.63
N PRO A 8 10.45 -27.81 -19.11
CA PRO A 8 11.37 -26.74 -19.49
C PRO A 8 12.80 -27.07 -19.05
N THR A 9 13.77 -26.72 -19.90
CA THR A 9 15.19 -26.93 -19.62
C THR A 9 15.67 -26.08 -18.44
N ARG A 10 16.76 -26.48 -17.78
CA ARG A 10 17.35 -25.72 -16.65
C ARG A 10 17.67 -24.26 -17.00
N ILE A 11 18.00 -23.97 -18.26
CA ILE A 11 18.23 -22.60 -18.77
C ILE A 11 16.90 -21.84 -18.97
N GLU A 12 15.82 -22.50 -19.41
CA GLU A 12 14.49 -21.89 -19.49
C GLU A 12 13.89 -21.67 -18.10
N ALA A 13 14.12 -22.58 -17.16
CA ALA A 13 13.76 -22.43 -15.75
C ALA A 13 14.57 -21.31 -15.06
N MET A 14 15.86 -21.17 -15.38
CA MET A 14 16.69 -20.06 -14.92
C MET A 14 16.27 -18.75 -15.56
N LYS A 15 15.95 -18.70 -16.87
CA LYS A 15 15.37 -17.52 -17.54
C LYS A 15 13.99 -17.17 -17.00
N GLN A 16 13.16 -18.13 -16.60
CA GLN A 16 11.87 -17.88 -15.93
C GLN A 16 12.03 -17.41 -14.47
N ALA A 17 13.13 -17.78 -13.80
CA ALA A 17 13.46 -17.32 -12.46
C ALA A 17 14.18 -15.96 -12.46
N ASP A 18 14.92 -15.61 -13.53
CA ASP A 18 15.67 -14.35 -13.71
C ASP A 18 14.88 -13.22 -14.39
N ASN A 19 13.76 -13.51 -15.09
CA ASN A 19 13.10 -12.49 -15.93
C ASN A 19 12.20 -11.47 -15.21
N GLN A 20 12.31 -11.33 -13.89
CA GLN A 20 11.55 -10.33 -13.18
C GLN A 20 12.44 -9.60 -12.17
N GLU A 21 13.26 -8.70 -12.70
CA GLU A 21 13.96 -7.72 -11.88
C GLU A 21 12.97 -7.10 -10.89
N PRO A 22 13.28 -7.13 -9.58
CA PRO A 22 12.39 -6.59 -8.56
C PRO A 22 12.27 -5.07 -8.72
N GLY A 23 11.21 -4.49 -8.14
CA GLY A 23 10.99 -3.05 -8.20
C GLY A 23 12.23 -2.26 -7.75
N ARG A 24 12.75 -1.39 -8.62
CA ARG A 24 13.92 -0.56 -8.33
C ARG A 24 13.48 0.79 -7.76
N LEU A 25 14.03 1.16 -6.61
CA LEU A 25 13.80 2.48 -6.03
C LEU A 25 14.69 3.52 -6.71
N ILE A 26 14.06 4.57 -7.23
CA ILE A 26 14.73 5.72 -7.84
C ILE A 26 14.41 6.94 -7.00
N LEU A 27 15.42 7.56 -6.41
CA LEU A 27 15.26 8.77 -5.62
C LEU A 27 14.67 9.89 -6.49
N MET A 28 13.56 10.46 -6.06
CA MET A 28 12.92 11.56 -6.77
C MET A 28 13.53 12.90 -6.39
N LYS A 29 13.61 13.80 -7.39
CA LYS A 29 14.03 15.19 -7.17
C LYS A 29 12.87 15.98 -6.54
N PRO A 30 13.10 16.74 -5.44
CA PRO A 30 12.07 17.56 -4.81
C PRO A 30 11.42 18.60 -5.74
N SER A 31 12.13 19.04 -6.77
CA SER A 31 11.63 19.98 -7.79
C SER A 31 10.70 19.34 -8.82
N SER A 32 10.57 18.01 -8.87
CA SER A 32 9.69 17.35 -9.83
C SER A 32 8.22 17.50 -9.42
N SER A 33 7.34 17.78 -10.40
CA SER A 33 5.89 17.92 -10.17
C SER A 33 5.30 16.69 -9.49
N LYS A 34 5.72 15.49 -9.90
CA LYS A 34 5.26 14.24 -9.29
C LYS A 34 5.71 14.10 -7.82
N TYR A 35 6.90 14.56 -7.46
CA TYR A 35 7.32 14.58 -6.06
C TYR A 35 6.41 15.48 -5.23
N GLN A 36 6.13 16.70 -5.72
CA GLN A 36 5.29 17.68 -5.03
C GLN A 36 3.85 17.17 -4.86
N GLU A 37 3.31 16.48 -5.87
CA GLU A 37 1.99 15.84 -5.82
C GLU A 37 1.93 14.77 -4.72
N ILE A 38 2.90 13.85 -4.68
CA ILE A 38 2.94 12.78 -3.67
C ILE A 38 3.20 13.36 -2.26
N GLN A 39 4.04 14.38 -2.13
CA GLN A 39 4.24 15.11 -0.88
C GLN A 39 2.94 15.76 -0.40
N THR A 40 2.23 16.45 -1.29
CA THR A 40 0.96 17.12 -0.97
C THR A 40 -0.09 16.09 -0.55
N LEU A 41 -0.22 15.00 -1.30
CA LEU A 41 -1.11 13.89 -0.98
C LEU A 41 -0.82 13.32 0.41
N PHE A 42 0.45 13.12 0.75
CA PHE A 42 0.85 12.59 2.06
C PHE A 42 0.49 13.53 3.20
N HIS A 43 0.76 14.82 3.09
CA HIS A 43 0.42 15.79 4.14
C HIS A 43 -1.09 16.02 4.26
N GLN A 44 -1.83 16.09 3.15
CA GLN A 44 -3.29 16.19 3.17
C GLN A 44 -3.97 14.93 3.72
N GLY A 45 -3.36 13.77 3.52
CA GLY A 45 -3.79 12.50 4.11
C GLY A 45 -3.48 12.37 5.61
N TRP A 46 -2.73 13.31 6.19
CA TRP A 46 -2.36 13.27 7.61
C TRP A 46 -3.47 13.91 8.46
N LYS A 47 -4.43 13.09 8.90
CA LYS A 47 -5.70 13.51 9.50
C LYS A 47 -5.87 13.16 10.98
N HIS A 48 -4.93 12.43 11.57
CA HIS A 48 -4.93 12.11 13.00
C HIS A 48 -4.36 13.30 13.79
N PRO A 49 -5.19 14.06 14.54
CA PRO A 49 -4.76 15.29 15.21
C PRO A 49 -3.78 15.05 16.36
N GLU A 50 -3.78 13.85 16.95
CA GLU A 50 -2.90 13.46 18.05
C GLU A 50 -1.47 13.11 17.59
N LYS A 51 -1.26 12.92 16.29
CA LYS A 51 0.05 12.57 15.72
C LYS A 51 0.83 13.81 15.34
N PHE A 52 2.13 13.79 15.63
CA PHE A 52 3.05 14.81 15.14
C PHE A 52 3.02 14.90 13.62
N THR A 53 3.14 16.13 13.09
CA THR A 53 3.25 16.34 11.66
C THR A 53 4.56 15.74 11.14
N PRO A 54 4.52 14.76 10.22
CA PRO A 54 5.71 14.06 9.78
C PRO A 54 6.57 14.95 8.88
N LYS A 55 7.90 14.76 8.95
CA LYS A 55 8.85 15.38 8.02
C LYS A 55 9.28 14.35 6.98
N ILE A 56 8.92 14.56 5.71
CA ILE A 56 9.40 13.74 4.61
C ILE A 56 10.91 13.92 4.44
N LYS A 57 11.65 12.81 4.44
CA LYS A 57 13.11 12.77 4.21
C LYS A 57 13.44 12.43 2.76
N ALA A 58 12.67 11.53 2.16
CA ALA A 58 12.82 11.13 0.77
C ALA A 58 11.51 10.55 0.20
N ILE A 59 11.33 10.68 -1.12
CA ILE A 59 10.32 9.96 -1.89
C ILE A 59 11.06 9.23 -3.00
N PHE A 60 10.77 7.94 -3.15
CA PHE A 60 11.31 7.09 -4.20
C PHE A 60 10.21 6.68 -5.16
N LEU A 61 10.47 6.77 -6.46
CA LEU A 61 9.69 6.06 -7.48
C LEU A 61 10.07 4.59 -7.44
N ILE A 62 9.08 3.71 -7.45
CA ILE A 62 9.28 2.28 -7.57
C ILE A 62 9.09 1.91 -9.04
N ALA A 63 10.20 1.72 -9.75
CA ALA A 63 10.22 1.42 -11.17
C ALA A 63 10.20 -0.10 -11.42
N TYR A 64 9.37 -0.53 -12.37
CA TYR A 64 9.26 -1.92 -12.80
C TYR A 64 9.49 -2.05 -14.31
N PRO A 65 10.00 -3.19 -14.78
CA PRO A 65 9.94 -3.57 -16.18
C PRO A 65 8.51 -3.53 -16.73
N HIS A 66 8.37 -3.37 -18.05
CA HIS A 66 7.07 -3.26 -18.70
C HIS A 66 6.20 -4.48 -18.44
N GLU A 67 6.79 -5.67 -18.57
CA GLU A 67 6.16 -6.99 -18.42
C GLU A 67 5.58 -7.18 -17.01
N ARG A 68 6.28 -6.65 -16.00
CA ARG A 68 5.83 -6.70 -14.60
C ARG A 68 4.57 -5.89 -14.34
N LEU A 69 4.33 -4.84 -15.13
CA LEU A 69 3.15 -3.98 -14.99
C LEU A 69 1.99 -4.41 -15.90
N GLU A 70 2.19 -5.39 -16.78
CA GLU A 70 1.14 -5.80 -17.74
C GLU A 70 -0.13 -6.35 -17.10
N PRO A 71 -0.09 -7.19 -16.06
CA PRO A 71 -1.31 -7.64 -15.37
C PRO A 71 -2.14 -6.45 -14.86
N TYR A 72 -1.48 -5.52 -14.14
CA TYR A 72 -2.10 -4.28 -13.67
C TYR A 72 -2.66 -3.41 -14.81
N ARG A 73 -1.90 -3.20 -15.88
CA ARG A 73 -2.35 -2.41 -17.04
C ARG A 73 -3.52 -3.06 -17.76
N LYS A 74 -3.54 -4.39 -17.86
CA LYS A 74 -4.67 -5.15 -18.42
C LYS A 74 -5.91 -4.99 -17.55
N TYR A 75 -5.79 -5.16 -16.23
CA TYR A 75 -6.88 -4.93 -15.30
C TYR A 75 -7.44 -3.51 -15.45
N ARG A 76 -6.57 -2.50 -15.43
CA ARG A 76 -6.95 -1.10 -15.62
C ARG A 76 -7.71 -0.87 -16.94
N ARG A 77 -7.22 -1.41 -18.07
CA ARG A 77 -7.87 -1.27 -19.38
C ARG A 77 -9.28 -1.87 -19.39
N ASN A 78 -9.47 -2.99 -18.69
CA ASN A 78 -10.76 -3.67 -18.61
C ASN A 78 -11.78 -2.89 -17.76
N ILE A 79 -11.35 -2.30 -16.65
CA ILE A 79 -12.24 -1.60 -15.72
C ILE A 79 -12.48 -0.13 -16.11
N CYS A 80 -11.48 0.51 -16.72
CA CYS A 80 -11.53 1.91 -17.15
C CYS A 80 -11.28 2.04 -18.67
N PRO A 81 -12.18 1.53 -19.54
CA PRO A 81 -12.03 1.68 -20.97
C PRO A 81 -12.16 3.15 -21.36
N ARG A 82 -11.21 3.65 -22.17
CA ARG A 82 -11.12 5.06 -22.61
C ARG A 82 -12.42 5.57 -23.26
N SER A 83 -13.22 4.69 -23.87
CA SER A 83 -14.47 5.03 -24.57
C SER A 83 -15.68 5.32 -23.67
N LYS A 84 -15.62 5.09 -22.36
CA LYS A 84 -16.74 5.38 -21.42
C LYS A 84 -16.61 6.71 -20.67
N VAL A 85 -15.56 7.50 -20.96
CA VAL A 85 -15.27 8.75 -20.25
C VAL A 85 -16.02 9.96 -20.82
N GLU A 86 -16.59 9.84 -22.02
CA GLU A 86 -17.17 11.00 -22.73
C GLU A 86 -18.66 11.25 -22.43
N HIS A 87 -19.40 10.30 -21.84
CA HIS A 87 -20.87 10.40 -21.70
C HIS A 87 -21.43 10.13 -20.29
N ALA A 88 -20.58 9.96 -19.27
CA ALA A 88 -21.05 9.86 -17.89
C ALA A 88 -20.96 11.24 -17.22
N ASN A 89 -22.09 11.74 -16.72
CA ASN A 89 -22.17 12.89 -15.82
C ASN A 89 -21.01 12.85 -14.82
N ARG A 90 -20.30 13.97 -14.67
CA ARG A 90 -19.09 14.15 -13.83
C ARG A 90 -19.30 13.87 -12.33
N SER A 91 -20.45 13.32 -11.94
CA SER A 91 -20.84 12.97 -10.58
C SER A 91 -20.61 11.49 -10.23
N GLU A 92 -20.38 10.59 -11.21
CA GLU A 92 -20.08 9.18 -10.95
C GLU A 92 -19.01 8.62 -11.92
N GLY A 93 -17.78 8.50 -11.43
CA GLY A 93 -16.88 7.40 -11.81
C GLY A 93 -16.04 7.53 -13.09
N GLY A 94 -15.60 8.73 -13.46
CA GLY A 94 -14.59 8.95 -14.51
C GLY A 94 -13.16 8.77 -14.00
N SER A 95 -12.42 7.81 -14.59
CA SER A 95 -11.06 7.35 -14.23
C SER A 95 -10.86 6.97 -12.76
N ASN A 96 -11.25 5.75 -12.39
CA ASN A 96 -11.20 5.27 -11.01
C ASN A 96 -9.82 4.76 -10.58
N GLU A 97 -8.73 5.33 -11.09
CA GLU A 97 -7.38 5.05 -10.59
C GLU A 97 -7.01 6.11 -9.55
N GLN A 98 -6.57 5.70 -8.36
CA GLN A 98 -6.23 6.60 -7.27
C GLN A 98 -4.87 6.25 -6.66
N PHE A 99 -4.22 7.25 -6.07
CA PHE A 99 -3.07 7.03 -5.19
C PHE A 99 -3.56 6.79 -3.77
N LEU A 100 -3.31 5.58 -3.25
CA LEU A 100 -3.72 5.19 -1.90
C LEU A 100 -2.53 4.64 -1.11
N PHE A 101 -2.51 4.96 0.18
CA PHE A 101 -1.46 4.56 1.10
C PHE A 101 -1.66 3.13 1.62
N HIS A 102 -0.54 2.45 1.86
CA HIS A 102 -0.50 1.16 2.54
C HIS A 102 0.68 1.12 3.51
N GLY A 103 0.38 0.98 4.80
CA GLY A 103 1.39 0.72 5.83
C GLY A 103 1.60 -0.77 6.01
N THR A 104 2.85 -1.15 6.25
CA THR A 104 3.22 -2.56 6.40
C THR A 104 4.47 -2.71 7.28
N ALA A 105 4.87 -3.95 7.54
CA ALA A 105 6.05 -4.26 8.34
C ALA A 105 7.35 -4.25 7.51
N ARG A 106 8.45 -3.82 8.15
CA ARG A 106 9.78 -3.74 7.55
C ARG A 106 10.83 -4.41 8.46
N SER A 107 11.70 -5.25 7.88
CA SER A 107 12.81 -5.93 8.60
C SER A 107 14.20 -5.54 8.08
N CYS A 108 14.33 -4.41 7.38
CA CYS A 108 15.59 -3.94 6.81
C CYS A 108 15.64 -2.41 6.75
N SER A 109 16.75 -1.84 6.32
CA SER A 109 16.98 -0.39 6.28
C SER A 109 16.42 0.31 5.04
N LEU A 110 15.64 -0.38 4.19
CA LEU A 110 15.08 0.21 2.96
C LEU A 110 14.35 1.53 3.28
N GLY A 111 14.82 2.62 2.69
CA GLY A 111 14.28 3.97 2.89
C GLY A 111 14.75 4.72 4.15
N ASP A 112 15.71 4.20 4.92
CA ASP A 112 16.25 4.93 6.10
C ASP A 112 17.02 6.20 5.73
N ASP A 113 17.66 6.18 4.56
CA ASP A 113 18.30 7.33 3.95
C ASP A 113 18.15 7.29 2.43
N LYS A 114 18.71 8.29 1.75
CA LYS A 114 18.63 8.46 0.30
C LYS A 114 19.37 7.38 -0.50
N THR A 115 20.21 6.58 0.15
CA THR A 115 21.06 5.53 -0.44
C THR A 115 20.58 4.12 -0.17
N CYS A 116 19.78 3.92 0.89
CA CYS A 116 19.19 2.63 1.25
C CYS A 116 18.03 2.25 0.30
N VAL A 117 18.37 1.81 -0.91
CA VAL A 117 17.42 1.55 -2.02
C VAL A 117 17.32 0.08 -2.45
N LEU A 118 18.14 -0.80 -1.86
CA LEU A 118 18.19 -2.22 -2.22
C LEU A 118 17.19 -3.03 -1.39
N LEU A 119 16.37 -3.83 -2.09
CA LEU A 119 15.43 -4.74 -1.42
C LEU A 119 16.18 -5.92 -0.81
N CYS A 120 15.89 -6.25 0.45
CA CYS A 120 16.27 -7.55 1.01
C CYS A 120 15.34 -8.68 0.53
N SER A 121 15.81 -9.93 0.67
CA SER A 121 15.07 -11.15 0.29
C SER A 121 14.33 -11.82 1.46
N ARG A 122 14.27 -11.17 2.64
CA ARG A 122 13.69 -11.77 3.85
C ARG A 122 12.16 -11.87 3.76
N ALA A 123 11.61 -13.03 4.14
CA ALA A 123 10.17 -13.29 4.10
C ALA A 123 9.35 -12.48 5.13
N ASP A 124 9.98 -12.06 6.23
CA ASP A 124 9.35 -11.22 7.27
C ASP A 124 9.38 -9.71 6.93
N CYS A 125 10.13 -9.32 5.89
CA CYS A 125 10.12 -7.96 5.38
C CYS A 125 8.98 -7.77 4.37
N TYR A 126 7.77 -7.58 4.89
CA TYR A 126 6.56 -7.45 4.07
C TYR A 126 6.64 -6.29 3.07
N LEU A 127 7.29 -5.18 3.47
CA LEU A 127 7.59 -4.07 2.55
C LEU A 127 8.37 -4.54 1.31
N CYS A 128 9.52 -5.21 1.50
CA CYS A 128 10.32 -5.70 0.38
C CYS A 128 9.57 -6.77 -0.41
N CYS A 129 8.81 -7.64 0.26
CA CYS A 129 8.00 -8.65 -0.42
C CYS A 129 6.96 -8.02 -1.35
N ILE A 130 6.24 -6.98 -0.88
CA ILE A 130 5.25 -6.26 -1.69
C ILE A 130 5.92 -5.57 -2.87
N ILE A 131 7.06 -4.90 -2.66
CA ILE A 131 7.80 -4.25 -3.76
C ILE A 131 8.35 -5.29 -4.75
N ALA A 132 8.88 -6.42 -4.27
CA ALA A 132 9.47 -7.43 -5.13
C ALA A 132 8.43 -8.28 -5.87
N LYS A 133 7.27 -8.56 -5.26
CA LYS A 133 6.30 -9.57 -5.74
C LYS A 133 4.90 -9.04 -6.00
N SER A 134 4.66 -7.74 -5.78
CA SER A 134 3.32 -7.15 -5.68
C SER A 134 2.52 -7.67 -4.49
N TYR A 135 1.27 -7.26 -4.42
CA TYR A 135 0.29 -7.70 -3.44
C TYR A 135 -0.22 -9.11 -3.74
N ASP A 136 -0.69 -9.79 -2.69
CA ASP A 136 -1.33 -11.11 -2.76
C ASP A 136 -2.47 -11.12 -1.73
N VAL A 137 -3.71 -11.15 -2.18
CA VAL A 137 -4.93 -11.20 -1.34
C VAL A 137 -4.88 -12.38 -0.36
N LYS A 138 -4.21 -13.49 -0.71
CA LYS A 138 -4.05 -14.65 0.18
C LYS A 138 -3.18 -14.34 1.39
N LYS A 139 -2.38 -13.27 1.37
CA LYS A 139 -1.60 -12.78 2.53
C LYS A 139 -2.44 -11.92 3.47
N CYS A 140 -3.67 -11.57 3.10
CA CYS A 140 -4.59 -10.86 3.98
C CYS A 140 -4.82 -11.65 5.27
N GLY A 141 -4.75 -10.97 6.42
CA GLY A 141 -5.00 -11.59 7.72
C GLY A 141 -3.81 -12.26 8.39
N THR A 142 -2.64 -12.33 7.72
CA THR A 142 -1.43 -12.97 8.28
C THR A 142 -0.86 -12.21 9.49
N ARG A 143 -1.02 -10.88 9.53
CA ARG A 143 -0.58 -10.03 10.66
C ARG A 143 -1.73 -9.55 11.54
N HIS A 144 -2.85 -9.16 10.94
CA HIS A 144 -4.01 -8.61 11.64
C HIS A 144 -5.23 -9.49 11.34
N LYS A 145 -5.71 -10.24 12.34
CA LYS A 145 -6.81 -11.21 12.14
C LYS A 145 -8.14 -10.53 11.80
N PHE A 146 -8.44 -9.42 12.48
CA PHE A 146 -9.66 -8.65 12.26
C PHE A 146 -9.59 -7.87 10.95
N ARG A 147 -10.65 -7.98 10.15
CA ARG A 147 -10.73 -7.47 8.79
C ARG A 147 -12.14 -6.93 8.55
N ARG A 148 -12.27 -5.61 8.47
CA ARG A 148 -13.57 -4.95 8.47
C ARG A 148 -14.44 -5.31 7.27
N PHE A 149 -13.81 -5.45 6.11
CA PHE A 149 -14.42 -5.83 4.85
C PHE A 149 -13.81 -7.14 4.31
N GLY A 150 -13.50 -8.06 5.23
CA GLY A 150 -13.02 -9.41 4.90
C GLY A 150 -11.66 -9.48 4.20
N ALA A 151 -11.46 -10.54 3.43
CA ALA A 151 -10.18 -10.93 2.85
C ALA A 151 -9.87 -10.13 1.56
N GLY A 152 -9.19 -9.00 1.72
CA GLY A 152 -8.73 -8.16 0.61
C GLY A 152 -7.48 -7.36 0.96
N ILE A 153 -7.01 -6.54 0.02
CA ILE A 153 -5.88 -5.63 0.21
C ILE A 153 -6.43 -4.28 0.68
N TYR A 154 -6.04 -3.89 1.89
CA TYR A 154 -6.50 -2.64 2.52
C TYR A 154 -5.56 -1.50 2.18
N THR A 155 -6.14 -0.42 1.68
CA THR A 155 -5.48 0.84 1.38
C THR A 155 -6.32 2.01 1.91
N THR A 156 -5.76 3.21 1.94
CA THR A 156 -6.48 4.38 2.46
C THR A 156 -5.96 5.67 1.84
N ALA A 157 -6.82 6.68 1.71
CA ALA A 157 -6.40 8.05 1.40
C ALA A 157 -5.82 8.78 2.64
N CYS A 158 -5.95 8.20 3.83
CA CYS A 158 -5.45 8.74 5.09
C CYS A 158 -4.05 8.20 5.38
N SER A 159 -3.00 8.94 5.02
CA SER A 159 -1.59 8.58 5.27
C SER A 159 -1.31 8.29 6.74
N SER A 160 -1.87 9.09 7.64
CA SER A 160 -1.77 8.89 9.10
C SER A 160 -2.48 7.62 9.60
N LYS A 161 -3.47 7.08 8.87
CA LYS A 161 -4.04 5.75 9.16
C LYS A 161 -3.11 4.64 8.66
N ALA A 162 -2.54 4.80 7.46
CA ALA A 162 -1.55 3.85 6.95
C ALA A 162 -0.34 3.77 7.90
N ASP A 163 0.05 4.89 8.49
CA ASP A 163 1.09 4.97 9.51
C ASP A 163 0.84 4.06 10.74
N ASP A 164 -0.40 3.83 11.17
CA ASP A 164 -0.71 2.90 12.28
C ASP A 164 -0.30 1.45 11.99
N TYR A 165 -0.21 1.10 10.71
CA TYR A 165 0.19 -0.22 10.25
C TYR A 165 1.69 -0.33 9.99
N PHE A 166 2.45 0.77 10.06
CA PHE A 166 3.91 0.68 9.99
C PHE A 166 4.45 -0.02 11.24
N HIS A 167 5.35 -0.98 11.01
CA HIS A 167 6.07 -1.63 12.09
C HIS A 167 7.46 -2.00 11.62
N SER A 168 8.44 -1.85 12.51
CA SER A 168 9.83 -2.20 12.21
C SER A 168 10.29 -3.27 13.19
N TRP A 169 10.76 -4.39 12.65
CA TRP A 169 11.17 -5.55 13.46
C TRP A 169 12.55 -5.38 14.10
N LEU A 170 13.39 -4.50 13.53
CA LEU A 170 14.69 -4.15 14.10
C LEU A 170 14.62 -2.77 14.75
N GLN A 171 15.34 -2.61 15.86
CA GLN A 171 15.50 -1.33 16.54
C GLN A 171 16.59 -0.49 15.84
N GLY A 172 16.57 0.82 16.05
CA GLY A 172 17.63 1.73 15.58
C GLY A 172 17.44 2.32 14.18
N PHE A 173 16.32 2.03 13.53
CA PHE A 173 16.00 2.70 12.27
C PHE A 173 15.54 4.13 12.46
N LYS A 174 15.99 5.01 11.58
CA LYS A 174 15.80 6.46 11.69
C LYS A 174 14.49 6.93 11.08
N CYS A 175 13.96 6.20 10.09
CA CYS A 175 12.77 6.61 9.35
C CYS A 175 11.64 5.58 9.46
N ARG A 176 10.42 6.11 9.42
CA ARG A 176 9.21 5.37 9.09
C ARG A 176 9.04 5.38 7.57
N VAL A 177 8.35 4.38 7.03
CA VAL A 177 8.06 4.31 5.60
C VAL A 177 6.62 3.93 5.32
N THR A 178 6.07 4.42 4.22
CA THR A 178 4.75 4.03 3.72
C THR A 178 4.76 3.89 2.21
N LEU A 179 4.00 2.93 1.69
CA LEU A 179 3.81 2.75 0.25
C LEU A 179 2.69 3.66 -0.24
N VAL A 180 2.90 4.27 -1.40
CA VAL A 180 1.83 4.88 -2.20
C VAL A 180 1.62 4.03 -3.42
N ASN A 181 0.38 3.60 -3.63
CA ASN A 181 0.02 2.62 -4.63
C ASN A 181 -0.88 3.23 -5.67
N ARG A 182 -0.74 2.83 -6.94
CA ARG A 182 -1.79 3.06 -7.92
C ARG A 182 -2.83 1.97 -7.75
N VAL A 183 -4.06 2.37 -7.46
CA VAL A 183 -5.18 1.46 -7.20
C VAL A 183 -6.29 1.74 -8.20
N VAL A 184 -6.70 0.72 -8.95
CA VAL A 184 -7.89 0.77 -9.82
C VAL A 184 -9.10 0.46 -8.94
N VAL A 185 -9.66 1.51 -8.35
CA VAL A 185 -10.85 1.46 -7.49
C VAL A 185 -12.09 0.99 -8.26
N GLY A 186 -12.19 1.34 -9.55
CA GLY A 186 -13.38 1.06 -10.37
C GLY A 186 -14.67 1.64 -9.76
N LYS A 187 -15.81 1.04 -10.10
CA LYS A 187 -17.08 1.25 -9.39
C LYS A 187 -16.97 0.69 -7.96
N ALA A 188 -16.92 1.57 -6.95
CA ALA A 188 -16.77 1.20 -5.55
C ALA A 188 -18.12 0.97 -4.84
N CYS A 189 -18.22 -0.12 -4.07
CA CYS A 189 -19.33 -0.32 -3.14
C CYS A 189 -19.06 0.44 -1.85
N ARG A 190 -19.77 1.55 -1.63
CA ARG A 190 -19.60 2.37 -0.42
C ARG A 190 -20.36 1.73 0.76
N ARG A 191 -19.68 1.49 1.87
CA ARG A 191 -20.27 0.86 3.07
C ARG A 191 -19.91 1.65 4.33
N ARG A 192 -20.87 1.80 5.25
CA ARG A 192 -20.63 2.37 6.59
C ARG A 192 -20.41 1.31 7.67
N TYR A 193 -20.96 0.11 7.43
CA TYR A 193 -20.94 -1.01 8.37
C TYR A 193 -20.03 -2.14 7.90
N ASN A 194 -19.51 -2.89 8.86
CA ASN A 194 -18.65 -4.04 8.66
C ASN A 194 -19.27 -5.09 7.73
N ALA A 195 -18.41 -5.81 7.02
CA ALA A 195 -18.74 -6.96 6.20
C ALA A 195 -17.55 -7.93 6.21
N THR A 196 -17.34 -8.56 7.37
CA THR A 196 -16.16 -9.37 7.68
C THR A 196 -16.01 -10.60 6.80
N GLU A 197 -17.10 -11.07 6.19
CA GLU A 197 -17.14 -12.29 5.38
C GLU A 197 -16.82 -12.06 3.89
N LEU A 198 -16.55 -10.82 3.47
CA LEU A 198 -16.27 -10.54 2.06
C LEU A 198 -14.94 -11.18 1.62
N THR A 199 -14.97 -11.89 0.50
CA THR A 199 -13.77 -12.42 -0.18
C THR A 199 -13.61 -11.87 -1.59
N LYS A 200 -14.57 -11.07 -2.05
CA LYS A 200 -14.63 -10.41 -3.35
C LYS A 200 -15.52 -9.16 -3.24
N PRO A 201 -15.44 -8.18 -4.16
CA PRO A 201 -16.38 -7.08 -4.17
C PRO A 201 -17.82 -7.59 -4.37
N PRO A 202 -18.83 -6.89 -3.84
CA PRO A 202 -20.23 -7.20 -4.15
C PRO A 202 -20.51 -7.19 -5.66
N PRO A 203 -21.53 -7.94 -6.14
CA PRO A 203 -21.85 -8.01 -7.57
C PRO A 203 -22.02 -6.62 -8.21
N GLY A 204 -21.36 -6.41 -9.35
CA GLY A 204 -21.39 -5.14 -10.08
C GLY A 204 -20.42 -4.06 -9.58
N TYR A 205 -19.58 -4.37 -8.59
CA TYR A 205 -18.54 -3.49 -8.06
C TYR A 205 -17.14 -4.10 -8.23
N HIS A 206 -16.12 -3.26 -8.11
CA HIS A 206 -14.70 -3.63 -8.27
C HIS A 206 -13.91 -3.50 -6.97
N SER A 207 -14.41 -2.70 -6.03
CA SER A 207 -13.80 -2.45 -4.73
C SER A 207 -14.88 -2.15 -3.68
N VAL A 208 -14.47 -2.12 -2.42
CA VAL A 208 -15.29 -1.63 -1.30
C VAL A 208 -14.62 -0.39 -0.72
N VAL A 209 -15.41 0.67 -0.48
CA VAL A 209 -14.95 1.87 0.22
C VAL A 209 -15.71 2.00 1.53
N GLY A 210 -14.99 1.87 2.63
CA GLY A 210 -15.50 2.11 3.97
C GLY A 210 -15.61 3.59 4.26
N VAL A 211 -16.82 4.09 4.48
CA VAL A 211 -17.12 5.51 4.71
C VAL A 211 -17.16 5.79 6.21
N PRO A 212 -16.51 6.87 6.71
CA PRO A 212 -16.57 7.24 8.12
C PRO A 212 -18.00 7.53 8.64
N GLY A 213 -18.20 7.40 9.94
CA GLY A 213 -19.43 7.81 10.64
C GLY A 213 -20.27 6.68 11.23
N ALA A 214 -19.80 5.44 11.18
CA ALA A 214 -20.32 4.31 11.95
C ALA A 214 -19.14 3.48 12.47
N ASP A 215 -18.80 2.38 11.80
CA ASP A 215 -17.73 1.47 12.26
C ASP A 215 -16.30 1.96 11.93
N LEU A 216 -16.17 3.15 11.33
CA LEU A 216 -14.94 3.72 10.81
C LEU A 216 -14.81 5.21 11.15
N ASN A 217 -13.61 5.59 11.58
CA ASN A 217 -13.23 6.99 11.79
C ASN A 217 -12.58 7.63 10.55
N TYR A 218 -11.95 6.80 9.71
CA TYR A 218 -11.26 7.26 8.50
C TYR A 218 -11.50 6.27 7.36
N GLU A 219 -11.62 6.83 6.14
CA GLU A 219 -11.90 6.06 4.94
C GLU A 219 -10.86 4.96 4.70
N GLU A 220 -11.32 3.81 4.24
CA GLU A 220 -10.46 2.75 3.71
C GLU A 220 -11.04 2.22 2.41
N THR A 221 -10.15 1.82 1.51
CA THR A 221 -10.50 1.19 0.25
C THR A 221 -9.92 -0.21 0.24
N VAL A 222 -10.78 -1.19 -0.03
CA VAL A 222 -10.43 -2.60 -0.08
C VAL A 222 -10.65 -3.11 -1.49
N ILE A 223 -9.60 -3.68 -2.05
CA ILE A 223 -9.64 -4.41 -3.33
C ILE A 223 -9.46 -5.90 -3.06
N TYR A 224 -9.91 -6.73 -3.99
CA TYR A 224 -9.92 -8.19 -3.84
C TYR A 224 -9.28 -8.90 -5.04
N ASP A 225 -8.52 -8.15 -5.84
CA ASP A 225 -7.80 -8.65 -7.01
C ASP A 225 -6.37 -8.09 -6.95
N ASP A 226 -5.38 -8.96 -7.08
CA ASP A 226 -3.95 -8.63 -7.00
C ASP A 226 -3.53 -7.67 -8.13
N ASP A 227 -4.19 -7.76 -9.28
CA ASP A 227 -3.91 -6.94 -10.47
C ASP A 227 -4.60 -5.56 -10.39
N ALA A 228 -5.47 -5.31 -9.40
CA ALA A 228 -6.10 -4.01 -9.21
C ALA A 228 -5.16 -2.95 -8.58
N ILE A 229 -3.96 -3.35 -8.15
CA ILE A 229 -3.01 -2.50 -7.44
C ILE A 229 -1.58 -2.74 -7.90
N HIS A 230 -0.77 -1.69 -7.86
CA HIS A 230 0.67 -1.89 -7.72
C HIS A 230 1.31 -0.77 -6.88
N PRO A 231 2.38 -1.09 -6.12
CA PRO A 231 3.16 -0.08 -5.42
C PRO A 231 3.89 0.83 -6.42
N ALA A 232 3.75 2.14 -6.26
CA ALA A 232 4.26 3.13 -7.21
C ALA A 232 5.33 4.04 -6.59
N PHE A 233 5.19 4.37 -5.29
CA PHE A 233 6.16 5.18 -4.57
C PHE A 233 6.39 4.65 -3.16
N LEU A 234 7.58 4.95 -2.62
CA LEU A 234 7.90 4.78 -1.21
C LEU A 234 8.19 6.15 -0.61
N ILE A 235 7.50 6.51 0.47
CA ILE A 235 7.80 7.73 1.23
C ILE A 235 8.55 7.33 2.50
N ALA A 236 9.70 7.94 2.73
CA ALA A 236 10.45 7.87 3.98
C ALA A 236 10.27 9.18 4.76
N TYR A 237 9.91 9.07 6.03
CA TYR A 237 9.59 10.22 6.88
C TYR A 237 9.94 9.95 8.34
N THR A 238 10.06 11.02 9.13
CA THR A 238 10.25 10.95 10.58
C THR A 238 9.16 11.72 11.28
N ASP A 239 8.95 11.39 12.55
CA ASP A 239 8.19 12.27 13.43
C ASP A 239 9.00 13.57 13.58
N SER A 240 8.31 14.71 13.67
CA SER A 240 8.96 16.01 13.83
C SER A 240 9.70 16.17 15.18
N ALA A 241 9.60 15.17 16.08
CA ALA A 241 10.24 15.15 17.39
C ALA A 241 11.74 14.83 17.38
N GLU A 242 12.40 14.72 16.21
CA GLU A 242 13.87 14.73 16.09
C GLU A 242 14.46 16.12 16.42
N SER A 243 14.23 16.57 17.66
CA SER A 243 15.04 17.52 18.42
C SER A 243 14.56 17.49 19.87
N GLN A 244 15.12 16.60 20.71
CA GLN A 244 15.33 16.68 22.17
C GLN A 244 15.39 15.25 22.76
N PRO A 245 16.39 14.90 23.59
CA PRO A 245 16.45 13.61 24.25
C PRO A 245 15.34 13.51 25.31
N GLN A 246 14.31 12.69 25.08
CA GLN A 246 13.21 12.55 26.03
C GLN A 246 13.61 11.67 27.23
N SER A 247 13.37 12.21 28.43
CA SER A 247 13.59 11.57 29.73
C SER A 247 12.61 10.41 29.97
N ARG A 248 13.05 9.43 30.78
CA ARG A 248 12.42 8.12 31.04
C ARG A 248 11.01 8.13 31.67
N ALA A 249 10.36 9.27 31.84
CA ALA A 249 9.08 9.36 32.55
C ALA A 249 7.84 9.09 31.66
N ALA A 250 7.91 9.33 30.35
CA ALA A 250 6.73 9.20 29.47
C ALA A 250 6.36 7.75 29.10
N ALA A 251 7.25 6.78 29.33
CA ALA A 251 7.04 5.39 28.95
C ALA A 251 6.03 4.64 29.84
N LEU A 252 5.79 5.11 31.07
CA LEU A 252 4.96 4.41 32.06
C LEU A 252 3.46 4.69 31.97
N LEU A 253 3.03 5.76 31.27
CA LEU A 253 1.60 6.12 31.19
C LEU A 253 0.87 5.49 29.99
N SER A 254 1.59 4.97 28.99
CA SER A 254 0.98 4.36 27.80
C SER A 254 0.53 2.91 27.99
N THR A 255 0.95 2.26 29.09
CA THR A 255 0.60 0.87 29.42
C THR A 255 -0.72 0.72 30.18
N LEU A 256 -1.39 1.82 30.55
CA LEU A 256 -2.60 1.78 31.38
C LEU A 256 -3.93 1.93 30.61
N PHE A 257 -3.92 2.23 29.30
CA PHE A 257 -5.15 2.46 28.53
C PHE A 257 -5.20 1.74 27.16
N LYS A 258 -4.78 0.47 27.11
CA LYS A 258 -4.98 -0.37 25.92
C LYS A 258 -5.58 -1.73 26.25
N THR A 259 -6.88 -1.72 26.51
CA THR A 259 -7.78 -2.84 26.20
C THR A 259 -9.13 -2.26 25.79
N PRO A 260 -9.59 -2.41 24.53
CA PRO A 260 -11.00 -2.28 24.24
C PRO A 260 -11.69 -3.59 24.68
N VAL A 261 -12.60 -3.44 25.63
CA VAL A 261 -13.60 -4.46 25.97
C VAL A 261 -14.52 -4.62 24.77
N ALA A 262 -14.64 -5.85 24.29
CA ALA A 262 -15.68 -6.23 23.34
C ALA A 262 -17.03 -6.26 24.05
N SER A 263 -18.05 -5.72 23.40
CA SER A 263 -19.46 -6.08 23.61
C SER A 263 -20.07 -6.33 22.25
#